data_AF-G3JSF5-F1
#
_entry.id   AF-G3JSF5-F1
#
_cell.length_a   1.000
_cell.length_b   1.000
_cell.length_c   1.000
_cell.angle_alpha   90.00
_cell.angle_beta   90.00
_cell.angle_gamma   90.00
#
_symmetry.space_group_name_H-M   'P 1'
#
loop_
_entity.id
_entity.type
_entity.pdbx_description
1 polymer ?
#
loop_
_entity_poly.entity_id
_entity_poly.type
_entity_poly.pdbx_seq_one_letter_code
_entity_poly.pdbx_strand_id
1 'polypeptide(L)'
;MAMAKRLEELGPTPELEWAHRPIWGQYIHYLYEQAKGNNSTQQLRQSFRPVVNSTARDFLALEYPECAEAGTISSMRDEEWPFGSAGAANPSVATTLWMTVDQGQNGILYDCTLVIHSPAAWTSIARAPQTKLAQRYLASVVQGLDEDGVNVRHAVLSVVVGAVMLSARYKPRNLMPSCALVSENAGPEISQPTARDEGSDDPGSPQHRLFRPRLFMSVLDSLETSYPGCTVWDAGEMTFDIDDAPYPYPARLLVCRAFEQRNSDVKTFDFRVRCPGDNGRDVVATLVRARDPSDDPGGIVCLAVVVPVDPQEAWPKRDLDKHRPVMLAALTQASKHGMVMAFRGGFDRCALRVWVGQDTTHYMLITPHAKGETAEHVRQFSEVLFGGSLTSLTPAAHPQDMADLEETFGVQTERKDEHRLWDSESHFQHIRHQMRRRAKAFPARYERMGLVAGHQSAVAFMERNFAGCVIADEGELPQSSAALPGARVENTKVLVARDPEQVPGSIVAVLVAAPCPVPGYSAMTADRAKTWLGTPEMRSAEEALMALLKTWHGEGRISKRDCFVQVMMGMDATIYQFVDGHKFVDPSEERMRRIRWQ
;
A
#
# COMPACT_ATOMS: atom_id res chain seq x y z
N MET A 1 -13.62 -16.79 -14.38
CA MET A 1 -14.40 -16.01 -13.38
C MET A 1 -15.31 -16.88 -12.52
N ALA A 2 -16.06 -17.86 -13.05
CA ALA A 2 -16.99 -18.67 -12.24
C ALA A 2 -16.33 -19.53 -11.13
N MET A 3 -15.15 -20.11 -11.38
CA MET A 3 -14.45 -20.96 -10.38
C MET A 3 -13.84 -20.16 -9.23
N ALA A 4 -13.20 -19.01 -9.51
CA ALA A 4 -12.68 -18.13 -8.47
C ALA A 4 -13.81 -17.66 -7.53
N LYS A 5 -14.97 -17.33 -8.10
CA LYS A 5 -16.18 -16.97 -7.35
C LYS A 5 -16.75 -18.15 -6.53
N ARG A 6 -16.78 -19.36 -7.09
CA ARG A 6 -17.18 -20.57 -6.34
C ARG A 6 -16.21 -20.91 -5.19
N LEU A 7 -14.90 -20.74 -5.40
CA LEU A 7 -13.90 -20.91 -4.33
C LEU A 7 -13.97 -19.79 -3.28
N GLU A 8 -14.47 -18.61 -3.63
CA GLU A 8 -14.79 -17.55 -2.66
C GLU A 8 -16.06 -17.89 -1.85
N GLU A 9 -17.04 -18.56 -2.47
CA GLU A 9 -18.28 -19.03 -1.81
C GLU A 9 -18.04 -20.21 -0.84
N LEU A 10 -17.01 -21.02 -1.06
CA LEU A 10 -16.63 -22.17 -0.21
C LEU A 10 -15.92 -21.76 1.10
N GLY A 11 -15.65 -20.47 1.32
CA GLY A 11 -15.00 -19.97 2.53
C GLY A 11 -13.46 -20.06 2.50
N PRO A 12 -12.79 -19.83 3.64
CA PRO A 12 -11.34 -19.81 3.72
C PRO A 12 -10.74 -21.22 3.58
N THR A 13 -9.93 -21.43 2.54
CA THR A 13 -9.14 -22.66 2.34
C THR A 13 -7.82 -22.61 3.11
N PRO A 14 -7.26 -23.74 3.58
CA PRO A 14 -5.96 -23.77 4.24
C PRO A 14 -4.88 -23.28 3.28
N GLU A 15 -4.14 -22.25 3.70
CA GLU A 15 -2.97 -21.78 2.96
C GLU A 15 -1.76 -22.62 3.36
N LEU A 16 -1.17 -23.25 2.35
CA LEU A 16 -0.06 -24.19 2.53
C LEU A 16 1.24 -23.60 1.99
N GLU A 17 2.36 -24.01 2.56
CA GLU A 17 3.69 -23.64 2.08
C GLU A 17 4.05 -24.47 0.85
N TRP A 18 4.02 -23.85 -0.33
CA TRP A 18 4.35 -24.49 -1.60
C TRP A 18 5.84 -24.36 -1.90
N ALA A 19 6.51 -25.49 -2.05
CA ALA A 19 7.89 -25.59 -2.48
C ALA A 19 8.00 -26.11 -3.91
N HIS A 20 8.93 -25.55 -4.68
CA HIS A 20 9.30 -26.09 -5.99
C HIS A 20 10.02 -27.44 -5.84
N ARG A 21 9.72 -28.40 -6.71
CA ARG A 21 10.38 -29.71 -6.77
C ARG A 21 11.32 -29.79 -7.98
N PRO A 22 12.63 -29.54 -7.81
CA PRO A 22 13.59 -29.51 -8.93
C PRO A 22 13.70 -30.83 -9.68
N ILE A 23 13.54 -31.95 -8.98
CA ILE A 23 13.68 -33.32 -9.52
C ILE A 23 12.71 -33.55 -10.68
N TRP A 24 11.47 -33.06 -10.57
CA TRP A 24 10.47 -33.15 -11.62
C TRP A 24 10.92 -32.41 -12.89
N GLY A 25 11.35 -31.15 -12.75
CA GLY A 25 11.81 -30.35 -13.89
C GLY A 25 13.04 -30.93 -14.57
N GLN A 26 13.97 -31.50 -13.80
CA GLN A 26 15.14 -32.22 -14.33
C GLN A 26 14.72 -33.44 -15.16
N TYR A 27 13.74 -34.20 -14.70
CA TYR A 27 13.24 -35.38 -15.42
C TYR A 27 12.50 -35.01 -16.71
N ILE A 28 11.63 -33.99 -16.69
CA ILE A 28 10.96 -33.51 -17.91
C ILE A 28 11.97 -32.94 -18.91
N HIS A 29 13.01 -32.26 -18.44
CA HIS A 29 14.09 -31.78 -19.30
C HIS A 29 14.89 -32.93 -19.94
N TYR A 30 15.16 -34.00 -19.19
CA TYR A 30 15.79 -35.20 -19.72
C TYR A 30 14.97 -35.85 -20.85
N LEU A 31 13.66 -36.02 -20.65
CA LEU A 31 12.75 -36.55 -21.70
C LEU A 31 12.77 -35.68 -22.96
N TYR A 32 12.90 -34.37 -22.80
CA TYR A 32 13.02 -33.48 -23.95
C TYR A 32 14.35 -33.65 -24.69
N GLU A 33 15.49 -33.64 -24.01
CA GLU A 33 16.79 -33.78 -24.67
C GLU A 33 16.91 -35.13 -25.38
N GLN A 34 16.28 -36.20 -24.86
CA GLN A 34 16.12 -37.46 -25.59
C GLN A 34 15.29 -37.30 -26.88
N ALA A 35 14.12 -36.66 -26.81
CA ALA A 35 13.28 -36.44 -27.99
C ALA A 35 13.97 -35.56 -29.04
N LYS A 36 14.77 -34.59 -28.59
CA LYS A 36 15.59 -33.71 -29.43
C LYS A 36 16.74 -34.48 -30.10
N GLY A 37 17.47 -35.32 -29.37
CA GLY A 37 18.48 -36.21 -29.93
C GLY A 37 17.92 -37.17 -30.99
N ASN A 38 16.65 -37.56 -30.84
CA ASN A 38 15.94 -38.47 -31.75
C ASN A 38 15.08 -37.76 -32.83
N ASN A 39 15.18 -36.43 -32.99
CA ASN A 39 14.35 -35.64 -33.92
C ASN A 39 12.81 -35.87 -33.79
N SER A 40 12.34 -36.23 -32.59
CA SER A 40 10.94 -36.58 -32.30
C SER A 40 10.20 -35.54 -31.44
N THR A 41 10.74 -34.33 -31.34
CA THR A 41 10.17 -33.24 -30.52
C THR A 41 8.73 -32.87 -30.88
N GLN A 42 8.35 -32.98 -32.15
CA GLN A 42 6.97 -32.76 -32.61
C GLN A 42 6.01 -33.87 -32.13
N GLN A 43 6.47 -35.13 -32.12
CA GLN A 43 5.71 -36.27 -31.62
C GLN A 43 5.53 -36.21 -30.10
N LEU A 44 6.57 -35.77 -29.36
CA LEU A 44 6.49 -35.51 -27.92
C LEU A 44 5.47 -34.40 -27.62
N ARG A 45 5.44 -33.31 -28.41
CA ARG A 45 4.43 -32.25 -28.25
C ARG A 45 3.01 -32.73 -28.50
N GLN A 46 2.80 -33.57 -29.51
CA GLN A 46 1.48 -34.16 -29.80
C GLN A 46 1.04 -35.16 -28.72
N SER A 47 2.00 -35.81 -28.06
CA SER A 47 1.78 -36.81 -26.99
C SER A 47 2.00 -36.25 -25.59
N PHE A 48 1.98 -34.92 -25.41
CA PHE A 48 2.40 -34.30 -24.15
C PHE A 48 1.51 -34.70 -22.98
N ARG A 49 0.18 -34.68 -23.17
CA ARG A 49 -0.80 -35.10 -22.15
C ARG A 49 -0.57 -36.54 -21.66
N PRO A 50 -0.51 -37.58 -22.52
CA PRO A 50 -0.27 -38.94 -22.05
C PRO A 50 1.12 -39.11 -21.42
N VAL A 51 2.14 -38.40 -21.91
CA VAL A 51 3.49 -38.45 -21.33
C VAL A 51 3.51 -37.87 -19.91
N VAL A 52 3.00 -36.66 -19.71
CA VAL A 52 2.99 -36.01 -18.39
C VAL A 52 2.16 -36.81 -17.38
N ASN A 53 1.02 -37.38 -17.80
CA ASN A 53 0.22 -38.24 -16.94
C ASN A 53 0.92 -39.56 -16.58
N SER A 54 1.58 -40.22 -17.54
CA SER A 54 2.38 -41.41 -17.25
C SER A 54 3.51 -41.08 -16.28
N THR A 55 4.23 -39.99 -16.53
CA THR A 55 5.32 -39.55 -15.67
C THR A 55 4.84 -39.17 -14.27
N ALA A 56 3.68 -38.53 -14.12
CA ALA A 56 3.10 -38.24 -12.82
C ALA A 56 2.79 -39.54 -12.05
N ARG A 57 2.24 -40.55 -12.73
CA ARG A 57 1.99 -41.86 -12.13
C ARG A 57 3.30 -42.56 -11.74
N ASP A 58 4.31 -42.55 -12.60
CA ASP A 58 5.61 -43.18 -12.35
C ASP A 58 6.32 -42.49 -11.17
N PHE A 59 6.22 -41.16 -11.09
CA PHE A 59 6.73 -40.38 -9.97
C PHE A 59 6.04 -40.75 -8.65
N LEU A 60 4.70 -40.85 -8.65
CA LEU A 60 3.95 -41.30 -7.47
C LEU A 60 4.29 -42.75 -7.08
N ALA A 61 4.52 -43.63 -8.05
CA ALA A 61 4.92 -45.01 -7.79
C ALA A 61 6.34 -45.11 -7.21
N LEU A 62 7.24 -44.19 -7.58
CA LEU A 62 8.58 -44.10 -7.02
C LEU A 62 8.55 -43.59 -5.56
N GLU A 63 7.73 -42.58 -5.27
CA GLU A 63 7.60 -42.00 -3.93
C GLU A 63 6.81 -42.92 -2.97
N TYR A 64 5.84 -43.67 -3.50
CA TYR A 64 4.94 -44.54 -2.73
C TYR A 64 4.89 -45.96 -3.32
N PRO A 65 6.00 -46.72 -3.27
CA PRO A 65 6.09 -48.05 -3.90
C PRO A 65 5.08 -49.04 -3.34
N GLU A 66 4.84 -49.01 -2.03
CA GLU A 66 3.86 -49.86 -1.34
C GLU A 66 2.42 -49.61 -1.84
N CYS A 67 2.08 -48.34 -2.14
CA CYS A 67 0.77 -47.98 -2.67
C CYS A 67 0.65 -48.35 -4.16
N ALA A 68 1.75 -48.30 -4.90
CA ALA A 68 1.79 -48.74 -6.30
C ALA A 68 1.57 -50.26 -6.41
N GLU A 69 2.23 -51.05 -5.56
CA GLU A 69 2.05 -52.50 -5.48
C GLU A 69 0.63 -52.89 -5.07
N ALA A 70 0.04 -52.16 -4.12
CA ALA A 70 -1.34 -52.35 -3.67
C ALA A 70 -2.40 -51.83 -4.67
N GLY A 71 -2.00 -51.10 -5.71
CA GLY A 71 -2.92 -50.52 -6.70
C GLY A 71 -3.78 -49.38 -6.15
N THR A 72 -3.34 -48.69 -5.09
CA THR A 72 -4.07 -47.61 -4.41
C THR A 72 -3.71 -46.21 -4.92
N ILE A 73 -2.91 -46.13 -5.98
CA ILE A 73 -2.67 -44.91 -6.77
C ILE A 73 -3.72 -44.85 -7.87
N SER A 74 -4.67 -43.93 -7.75
CA SER A 74 -5.82 -43.84 -8.66
C SER A 74 -5.94 -42.44 -9.27
N SER A 75 -6.25 -42.40 -10.57
CA SER A 75 -6.63 -41.16 -11.24
C SER A 75 -8.15 -40.99 -11.19
N MET A 76 -8.60 -39.80 -10.80
CA MET A 76 -9.96 -39.36 -11.01
C MET A 76 -10.18 -39.03 -12.49
N ARG A 77 -11.45 -38.95 -12.92
CA ARG A 77 -11.80 -38.67 -14.32
C ARG A 77 -11.14 -37.37 -14.78
N ASP A 78 -10.69 -37.39 -16.04
CA ASP A 78 -10.18 -36.18 -16.68
C ASP A 78 -11.31 -35.15 -16.79
N GLU A 79 -11.01 -33.93 -16.35
CA GLU A 79 -11.96 -32.83 -16.35
C GLU A 79 -11.35 -31.61 -17.04
N GLU A 80 -12.19 -30.77 -17.64
CA GLU A 80 -11.75 -29.51 -18.22
C GLU A 80 -11.94 -28.37 -17.22
N TRP A 81 -10.83 -27.73 -16.85
CA TRP A 81 -10.82 -26.67 -15.85
C TRP A 81 -10.22 -25.37 -16.38
N PRO A 82 -10.63 -24.20 -15.86
CA PRO A 82 -10.25 -22.89 -16.40
C PRO A 82 -8.84 -22.45 -15.95
N PHE A 83 -7.85 -23.34 -16.12
CA PHE A 83 -6.44 -23.07 -15.83
C PHE A 83 -5.65 -22.64 -17.08
N GLY A 84 -6.31 -22.28 -18.19
CA GLY A 84 -5.67 -21.82 -19.43
C GLY A 84 -5.29 -20.34 -19.46
N SER A 85 -4.49 -19.94 -20.45
CA SER A 85 -3.94 -18.57 -20.57
C SER A 85 -5.02 -17.55 -20.90
N ALA A 86 -5.00 -16.41 -20.21
CA ALA A 86 -5.87 -15.28 -20.49
C ALA A 86 -5.56 -14.75 -21.91
N GLY A 87 -6.50 -14.95 -22.84
CA GLY A 87 -6.36 -14.59 -24.27
C GLY A 87 -6.48 -15.76 -25.24
N ALA A 88 -6.52 -17.01 -24.77
CA ALA A 88 -6.79 -18.17 -25.62
C ALA A 88 -8.30 -18.28 -25.95
N ALA A 89 -8.64 -18.73 -27.16
CA ALA A 89 -10.02 -18.91 -27.62
C ALA A 89 -10.84 -19.87 -26.73
N ASN A 90 -10.17 -20.79 -26.02
CA ASN A 90 -10.72 -21.58 -24.92
C ASN A 90 -9.75 -21.51 -23.72
N PRO A 91 -10.14 -20.90 -22.58
CA PRO A 91 -9.33 -20.88 -21.37
C PRO A 91 -9.44 -22.16 -20.54
N SER A 92 -10.23 -23.15 -20.99
CA SER A 92 -10.30 -24.47 -20.36
C SER A 92 -9.14 -25.35 -20.82
N VAL A 93 -8.55 -26.07 -19.87
CA VAL A 93 -7.44 -27.00 -20.08
C VAL A 93 -7.81 -28.30 -19.41
N ALA A 94 -7.51 -29.42 -20.05
CA ALA A 94 -7.69 -30.73 -19.44
C ALA A 94 -6.82 -30.86 -18.19
N THR A 95 -7.34 -31.48 -17.14
CA THR A 95 -6.58 -31.82 -15.94
C THR A 95 -6.87 -33.23 -15.47
N THR A 96 -5.90 -33.83 -14.80
CA THR A 96 -6.03 -35.14 -14.18
C THR A 96 -5.67 -35.01 -12.70
N LEU A 97 -6.57 -35.46 -11.81
CA LEU A 97 -6.30 -35.52 -10.37
C LEU A 97 -5.91 -36.95 -9.99
N TRP A 98 -4.75 -37.11 -9.38
CA TRP A 98 -4.27 -38.37 -8.83
C TRP A 98 -4.39 -38.36 -7.31
N MET A 99 -4.85 -39.46 -6.75
CA MET A 99 -4.91 -39.69 -5.30
C MET A 99 -4.15 -40.96 -4.94
N THR A 100 -3.25 -40.83 -3.98
CA THR A 100 -2.48 -41.94 -3.40
C THR A 100 -3.03 -42.20 -2.00
N VAL A 101 -3.75 -43.32 -1.87
CA VAL A 101 -4.34 -43.78 -0.60
C VAL A 101 -3.49 -44.91 -0.05
N ASP A 102 -3.51 -45.10 1.27
CA ASP A 102 -2.76 -46.16 1.92
C ASP A 102 -3.04 -47.56 1.39
N GLN A 103 -2.01 -48.41 1.39
CA GLN A 103 -2.04 -49.79 0.92
C GLN A 103 -3.14 -50.64 1.57
N GLY A 104 -3.50 -50.34 2.82
CA GLY A 104 -4.53 -51.04 3.58
C GLY A 104 -5.95 -50.52 3.35
N GLN A 105 -6.14 -49.48 2.52
CA GLN A 105 -7.41 -48.80 2.30
C GLN A 105 -8.08 -48.32 3.60
N ASN A 106 -7.28 -47.96 4.61
CA ASN A 106 -7.75 -47.46 5.90
C ASN A 106 -8.20 -46.00 5.83
N GLY A 107 -8.20 -45.39 4.64
CA GLY A 107 -8.65 -44.01 4.42
C GLY A 107 -7.60 -42.97 4.80
N ILE A 108 -6.31 -43.32 4.68
CA ILE A 108 -5.21 -42.36 4.87
C ILE A 108 -4.78 -41.85 3.50
N LEU A 109 -4.82 -40.53 3.31
CA LEU A 109 -4.36 -39.89 2.09
C LEU A 109 -2.87 -39.50 2.23
N TYR A 110 -2.02 -40.06 1.37
CA TYR A 110 -0.60 -39.74 1.32
C TYR A 110 -0.28 -38.63 0.31
N ASP A 111 -0.92 -38.63 -0.86
CA ASP A 111 -0.69 -37.61 -1.88
C ASP A 111 -1.96 -37.29 -2.67
N CYS A 112 -2.10 -36.02 -3.03
CA CYS A 112 -3.12 -35.52 -3.95
C CYS A 112 -2.40 -34.67 -5.01
N THR A 113 -2.30 -35.17 -6.24
CA THR A 113 -1.57 -34.52 -7.34
C THR A 113 -2.51 -34.05 -8.44
N LEU A 114 -2.56 -32.75 -8.71
CA LEU A 114 -3.27 -32.15 -9.84
C LEU A 114 -2.33 -31.89 -11.01
N VAL A 115 -2.58 -32.55 -12.14
CA VAL A 115 -1.84 -32.38 -13.40
C VAL A 115 -2.62 -31.47 -14.35
N ILE A 116 -2.02 -30.36 -14.78
CA ILE A 116 -2.61 -29.39 -15.70
C ILE A 116 -1.95 -29.52 -17.08
N HIS A 117 -2.74 -29.91 -18.08
CA HIS A 117 -2.26 -30.21 -19.44
C HIS A 117 -2.09 -28.96 -20.31
N SER A 118 -1.22 -28.03 -19.90
CA SER A 118 -0.99 -26.77 -20.64
C SER A 118 0.09 -26.94 -21.75
N PRO A 119 -0.21 -26.61 -23.03
CA PRO A 119 0.77 -26.69 -24.12
C PRO A 119 1.94 -25.69 -24.02
N ALA A 120 1.80 -24.64 -23.20
CA ALA A 120 2.83 -23.59 -23.02
C ALA A 120 3.98 -24.01 -22.09
N ALA A 121 3.97 -25.22 -21.54
CA ALA A 121 4.67 -25.58 -20.31
C ALA A 121 6.13 -26.05 -20.47
N TRP A 122 6.87 -25.34 -21.32
CA TRP A 122 8.29 -25.57 -21.58
C TRP A 122 9.18 -24.45 -21.03
N THR A 123 8.60 -23.26 -20.89
CA THR A 123 9.28 -22.08 -20.35
C THR A 123 8.72 -21.77 -18.97
N SER A 124 9.57 -21.88 -17.95
CA SER A 124 9.41 -21.43 -16.55
C SER A 124 8.09 -20.69 -16.26
N ILE A 125 7.09 -21.42 -15.75
CA ILE A 125 5.82 -20.84 -15.28
C ILE A 125 5.74 -20.94 -13.76
N ALA A 126 6.76 -20.42 -13.06
CA ALA A 126 6.70 -20.29 -11.59
C ALA A 126 5.73 -19.17 -11.13
N ARG A 127 5.24 -18.31 -12.05
CA ARG A 127 4.45 -17.10 -11.71
C ARG A 127 3.20 -16.86 -12.58
N ALA A 128 2.54 -17.90 -13.13
CA ALA A 128 1.24 -17.68 -13.79
C ALA A 128 0.08 -17.61 -12.77
N PRO A 129 -0.92 -16.73 -12.99
CA PRO A 129 -2.15 -16.67 -12.17
C PRO A 129 -2.88 -18.01 -12.01
N GLN A 130 -2.71 -18.91 -12.97
CA GLN A 130 -3.30 -20.26 -13.01
C GLN A 130 -2.81 -21.14 -11.86
N THR A 131 -1.55 -20.98 -11.45
CA THR A 131 -0.92 -21.78 -10.40
C THR A 131 -1.56 -21.52 -9.04
N LYS A 132 -1.84 -20.25 -8.71
CA LYS A 132 -2.53 -19.91 -7.45
C LYS A 132 -3.97 -20.45 -7.39
N LEU A 133 -4.67 -20.45 -8.52
CA LEU A 133 -6.02 -21.02 -8.60
C LEU A 133 -5.99 -22.54 -8.40
N ALA A 134 -5.03 -23.23 -9.01
CA ALA A 134 -4.82 -24.67 -8.86
C ALA A 134 -4.45 -25.06 -7.42
N GLN A 135 -3.56 -24.29 -6.78
CA GLN A 135 -3.19 -24.47 -5.37
C GLN A 135 -4.41 -24.35 -4.44
N ARG A 136 -5.23 -23.31 -4.63
CA ARG A 136 -6.46 -23.11 -3.85
C ARG A 136 -7.49 -24.22 -4.07
N TYR A 137 -7.66 -24.66 -5.32
CA TYR A 137 -8.54 -25.79 -5.63
C TYR A 137 -8.10 -27.06 -4.91
N LEU A 138 -6.81 -27.44 -5.03
CA LEU A 138 -6.30 -28.66 -4.41
C LEU A 138 -6.41 -28.60 -2.87
N ALA A 139 -6.13 -27.45 -2.27
CA ALA A 139 -6.34 -27.21 -0.85
C ALA A 139 -7.81 -27.39 -0.43
N SER A 140 -8.76 -26.90 -1.23
CA SER A 140 -10.20 -27.07 -0.97
C SER A 140 -10.66 -28.53 -1.07
N VAL A 141 -10.11 -29.30 -2.01
CA VAL A 141 -10.42 -30.74 -2.16
C VAL A 141 -9.97 -31.50 -0.92
N VAL A 142 -8.72 -31.28 -0.48
CA VAL A 142 -8.19 -31.99 0.70
C VAL A 142 -8.88 -31.53 1.99
N GLN A 143 -9.29 -30.26 2.08
CA GLN A 143 -10.11 -29.79 3.19
C GLN A 143 -11.48 -30.47 3.24
N GLY A 144 -12.17 -30.62 2.10
CA GLY A 144 -13.43 -31.36 2.05
C GLY A 144 -13.25 -32.80 2.52
N LEU A 145 -12.15 -33.45 2.14
CA LEU A 145 -11.82 -34.80 2.63
C LEU A 145 -11.56 -34.85 4.14
N ASP A 146 -10.90 -33.84 4.73
CA ASP A 146 -10.71 -33.72 6.19
C ASP A 146 -12.05 -33.59 6.91
N GLU A 147 -12.96 -32.77 6.37
CA GLU A 147 -14.31 -32.56 6.89
C GLU A 147 -15.18 -33.83 6.79
N ASP A 148 -15.00 -34.62 5.73
CA ASP A 148 -15.63 -35.93 5.53
C ASP A 148 -15.00 -37.06 6.38
N GLY A 149 -13.97 -36.76 7.18
CA GLY A 149 -13.35 -37.69 8.12
C GLY A 149 -12.21 -38.55 7.55
N VAL A 150 -11.70 -38.24 6.36
CA VAL A 150 -10.52 -38.88 5.78
C VAL A 150 -9.26 -38.41 6.50
N ASN A 151 -8.32 -39.31 6.80
CA ASN A 151 -7.08 -38.93 7.46
C ASN A 151 -6.10 -38.31 6.46
N VAL A 152 -6.10 -36.97 6.37
CA VAL A 152 -5.27 -36.19 5.45
C VAL A 152 -4.02 -35.58 6.09
N ARG A 153 -3.71 -35.91 7.35
CA ARG A 153 -2.58 -35.31 8.12
C ARG A 153 -1.20 -35.54 7.49
N HIS A 154 -1.11 -36.57 6.66
CA HIS A 154 0.12 -36.98 5.96
C HIS A 154 0.14 -36.52 4.50
N ALA A 155 -0.95 -35.90 4.03
CA ALA A 155 -1.13 -35.61 2.62
C ALA A 155 -0.11 -34.57 2.12
N VAL A 156 0.54 -34.90 1.01
CA VAL A 156 1.28 -33.97 0.18
C VAL A 156 0.37 -33.55 -0.98
N LEU A 157 0.21 -32.26 -1.17
CA LEU A 157 -0.53 -31.68 -2.29
C LEU A 157 0.47 -31.28 -3.35
N SER A 158 0.29 -31.76 -4.58
CA SER A 158 1.21 -31.48 -5.68
C SER A 158 0.47 -30.89 -6.88
N VAL A 159 0.97 -29.79 -7.43
CA VAL A 159 0.46 -29.18 -8.66
C VAL A 159 1.53 -29.29 -9.73
N VAL A 160 1.20 -29.97 -10.82
CA VAL A 160 2.06 -30.19 -11.97
C VAL A 160 1.58 -29.35 -13.14
N VAL A 161 2.44 -28.48 -13.66
CA VAL A 161 2.21 -27.65 -14.85
C VAL A 161 3.38 -27.83 -15.81
N GLY A 162 3.26 -28.85 -16.68
CA GLY A 162 4.33 -29.32 -17.56
C GLY A 162 5.64 -29.58 -16.81
N ALA A 163 6.70 -28.80 -17.07
CA ALA A 163 8.01 -28.99 -16.42
C ALA A 163 8.11 -28.48 -14.97
N VAL A 164 7.06 -27.85 -14.43
CA VAL A 164 7.06 -27.32 -13.07
C VAL A 164 6.19 -28.19 -12.17
N MET A 165 6.74 -28.58 -11.02
CA MET A 165 5.98 -29.19 -9.94
C MET A 165 6.14 -28.37 -8.67
N LEU A 166 5.01 -27.99 -8.07
CA LEU A 166 4.96 -27.38 -6.75
C LEU A 166 4.31 -28.38 -5.79
N SER A 167 4.85 -28.52 -4.59
CA SER A 167 4.26 -29.37 -3.57
C SER A 167 4.11 -28.64 -2.24
N ALA A 168 3.06 -28.94 -1.49
CA ALA A 168 2.88 -28.46 -0.13
C ALA A 168 2.42 -29.60 0.78
N ARG A 169 2.78 -29.57 2.06
CA ARG A 169 2.25 -30.53 3.04
C ARG A 169 0.94 -30.01 3.62
N TYR A 170 -0.09 -30.85 3.68
CA TYR A 170 -1.36 -30.48 4.30
C TYR A 170 -1.19 -30.26 5.79
N LYS A 171 -1.36 -29.00 6.23
CA LYS A 171 -1.26 -28.56 7.62
C LYS A 171 -2.45 -27.65 7.93
N PRO A 172 -3.65 -28.21 8.18
CA PRO A 172 -4.89 -27.43 8.28
C PRO A 172 -4.90 -26.45 9.44
N ARG A 173 -4.02 -26.64 10.44
CA ARG A 173 -4.00 -25.85 11.68
C ARG A 173 -2.83 -24.88 11.78
N ASN A 174 -2.11 -24.63 10.68
CA ASN A 174 -0.89 -23.80 10.60
C ASN A 174 -0.23 -23.57 11.97
N LEU A 175 0.39 -24.60 12.56
CA LEU A 175 0.96 -24.52 13.92
C LEU A 175 2.24 -23.67 13.97
N MET A 176 2.68 -23.21 12.81
CA MET A 176 3.91 -22.46 12.59
C MET A 176 3.56 -21.21 11.79
N PRO A 177 4.19 -20.07 12.07
CA PRO A 177 4.01 -18.90 11.22
C PRO A 177 4.58 -19.17 9.83
N SER A 178 3.88 -18.67 8.81
CA SER A 178 4.31 -18.80 7.42
C SER A 178 4.41 -17.42 6.77
N CYS A 179 5.48 -17.21 6.01
CA CYS A 179 5.71 -15.99 5.23
C CYS A 179 5.68 -16.33 3.73
N ALA A 180 4.62 -15.92 3.03
CA ALA A 180 4.49 -16.14 1.60
C ALA A 180 5.00 -14.91 0.82
N LEU A 181 5.98 -15.09 -0.06
CA LEU A 181 6.46 -14.02 -0.94
C LEU A 181 5.34 -13.60 -1.91
N VAL A 182 4.99 -12.31 -1.89
CA VAL A 182 3.99 -11.71 -2.78
C VAL A 182 4.68 -11.11 -4.00
N SER A 183 5.71 -10.29 -3.79
CA SER A 183 6.42 -9.58 -4.85
C SER A 183 7.78 -9.04 -4.40
N GLU A 184 8.65 -8.79 -5.37
CA GLU A 184 9.97 -8.15 -5.19
C GLU A 184 10.05 -6.98 -6.16
N ASN A 185 10.56 -5.83 -5.72
CA ASN A 185 10.79 -4.63 -6.55
C ASN A 185 9.60 -4.19 -7.42
N ALA A 186 8.37 -4.30 -6.89
CA ALA A 186 7.15 -4.01 -7.64
C ALA A 186 6.88 -2.50 -7.85
N GLY A 187 7.66 -1.60 -7.22
CA GLY A 187 7.50 -0.14 -7.29
C GLY A 187 8.54 0.57 -8.16
N PRO A 188 8.31 1.86 -8.50
CA PRO A 188 9.29 2.68 -9.20
C PRO A 188 10.55 2.94 -8.34
N GLU A 189 11.69 3.19 -8.99
CA GLU A 189 12.92 3.64 -8.33
C GLU A 189 12.79 5.08 -7.82
N ILE A 190 13.52 5.40 -6.75
CA ILE A 190 13.55 6.77 -6.22
C ILE A 190 14.42 7.60 -7.17
N SER A 191 13.82 8.61 -7.77
CA SER A 191 14.50 9.47 -8.73
C SER A 191 15.52 10.37 -8.04
N GLN A 192 16.74 10.39 -8.58
CA GLN A 192 17.78 11.31 -8.16
C GLN A 192 17.34 12.76 -8.42
N PRO A 193 17.61 13.72 -7.51
CA PRO A 193 17.34 15.13 -7.78
C PRO A 193 17.98 15.58 -9.09
N THR A 194 17.28 16.42 -9.85
CA THR A 194 17.85 17.05 -11.05
C THR A 194 18.60 18.32 -10.67
N ALA A 195 19.75 18.59 -11.32
CA ALA A 195 20.60 19.77 -11.06
C ALA A 195 19.92 21.15 -11.15
N ARG A 196 18.65 21.22 -11.61
CA ARG A 196 17.84 22.44 -11.57
C ARG A 196 17.22 22.73 -10.20
N ASP A 197 17.20 21.75 -9.30
CA ASP A 197 16.68 21.88 -7.95
C ASP A 197 17.78 22.33 -6.95
N GLU A 198 19.05 22.41 -7.36
CA GLU A 198 20.18 22.48 -6.43
C GLU A 198 21.22 23.54 -6.84
N GLY A 199 21.39 24.58 -6.02
CA GLY A 199 22.48 25.53 -6.11
C GLY A 199 23.60 25.18 -5.13
N SER A 200 24.52 24.28 -5.52
CA SER A 200 25.98 24.29 -5.17
C SER A 200 26.59 22.91 -5.40
N ASP A 201 27.62 22.80 -6.26
CA ASP A 201 28.43 21.58 -6.47
C ASP A 201 29.59 21.50 -5.46
N ASP A 202 29.34 21.03 -4.23
CA ASP A 202 30.42 20.78 -3.25
C ASP A 202 30.33 19.34 -2.70
N PRO A 203 31.37 18.48 -2.81
CA PRO A 203 31.32 17.08 -2.38
C PRO A 203 31.13 16.88 -0.86
N GLY A 204 31.25 17.94 -0.07
CA GLY A 204 30.96 17.96 1.37
C GLY A 204 29.60 18.57 1.72
N SER A 205 28.78 18.92 0.72
CA SER A 205 27.50 19.60 0.96
C SER A 205 26.47 18.65 1.60
N PRO A 206 25.44 19.19 2.28
CA PRO A 206 24.31 18.41 2.82
C PRO A 206 23.57 17.54 1.79
N GLN A 207 23.83 17.72 0.49
CA GLN A 207 23.11 17.12 -0.62
C GLN A 207 23.40 15.61 -0.80
N HIS A 208 24.59 15.14 -0.39
CA HIS A 208 24.92 13.71 -0.39
C HIS A 208 24.08 12.89 0.63
N ARG A 209 23.31 13.54 1.49
CA ARG A 209 22.48 12.91 2.52
C ARG A 209 21.00 12.87 2.19
N LEU A 210 20.58 13.26 0.97
CA LEU A 210 19.17 13.37 0.58
C LEU A 210 18.49 12.04 0.25
N PHE A 211 19.24 10.96 0.01
CA PHE A 211 18.63 9.66 -0.31
C PHE A 211 17.82 9.10 0.86
N ARG A 212 18.37 9.11 2.07
CA ARG A 212 17.70 8.58 3.27
C ARG A 212 16.36 9.28 3.59
N PRO A 213 16.25 10.62 3.59
CA PRO A 213 14.97 11.26 3.82
C PRO A 213 13.99 10.96 2.68
N ARG A 214 14.45 10.94 1.43
CA ARG A 214 13.59 10.56 0.28
C ARG A 214 13.11 9.11 0.34
N LEU A 215 13.96 8.18 0.77
CA LEU A 215 13.59 6.80 1.02
C LEU A 215 12.49 6.72 2.08
N PHE A 216 12.70 7.37 3.22
CA PHE A 216 11.73 7.34 4.30
C PHE A 216 10.37 7.94 3.88
N MET A 217 10.39 9.09 3.20
CA MET A 217 9.18 9.73 2.67
C MET A 217 8.48 8.85 1.63
N SER A 218 9.22 8.20 0.73
CA SER A 218 8.69 7.25 -0.26
C SER A 218 8.02 6.03 0.41
N VAL A 219 8.61 5.53 1.51
CA VAL A 219 7.98 4.46 2.30
C VAL A 219 6.66 4.95 2.90
N LEU A 220 6.64 6.11 3.55
CA LEU A 220 5.42 6.64 4.15
C LEU A 220 4.31 6.85 3.12
N ASP A 221 4.64 7.40 1.95
CA ASP A 221 3.69 7.57 0.84
C ASP A 221 3.18 6.22 0.30
N SER A 222 4.08 5.24 0.15
CA SER A 222 3.71 3.88 -0.24
C SER A 222 2.74 3.23 0.74
N LEU A 223 2.95 3.43 2.05
CA LEU A 223 2.07 2.91 3.10
C LEU A 223 0.73 3.62 3.14
N GLU A 224 0.69 4.95 3.07
CA GLU A 224 -0.57 5.73 3.01
C GLU A 224 -1.40 5.36 1.77
N THR A 225 -0.74 5.12 0.64
CA THR A 225 -1.39 4.74 -0.62
C THR A 225 -1.86 3.28 -0.62
N SER A 226 -1.05 2.36 -0.08
CA SER A 226 -1.39 0.93 -0.03
C SER A 226 -2.44 0.59 1.01
N TYR A 227 -2.48 1.32 2.13
CA TYR A 227 -3.37 1.07 3.27
C TYR A 227 -4.18 2.32 3.62
N PRO A 228 -5.03 2.81 2.70
CA PRO A 228 -5.76 4.05 2.91
C PRO A 228 -6.74 3.90 4.07
N GLY A 229 -6.77 4.91 4.95
CA GLY A 229 -7.59 4.90 6.18
C GLY A 229 -6.94 4.23 7.39
N CYS A 230 -5.73 3.69 7.21
CA CYS A 230 -4.88 3.28 8.31
C CYS A 230 -3.98 4.44 8.75
N THR A 231 -3.47 4.35 9.97
CA THR A 231 -2.39 5.22 10.47
C THR A 231 -1.08 4.48 10.50
N VAL A 232 0.01 5.17 10.17
CA VAL A 232 1.37 4.64 10.25
C VAL A 232 1.93 4.97 11.62
N TRP A 233 2.35 3.92 12.35
CA TRP A 233 2.92 4.02 13.68
C TRP A 233 4.41 3.74 13.61
N ASP A 234 5.20 4.53 14.31
CA ASP A 234 6.59 4.18 14.60
C ASP A 234 6.62 3.24 15.81
N ALA A 235 6.93 1.97 15.58
CA ALA A 235 7.05 0.96 16.63
C ALA A 235 8.45 0.90 17.25
N GLY A 236 9.40 1.71 16.75
CA GLY A 236 10.75 1.85 17.28
C GLY A 236 11.83 1.21 16.42
N GLU A 237 13.03 1.23 16.97
CA GLU A 237 14.23 0.67 16.34
C GLU A 237 14.21 -0.86 16.37
N MET A 238 14.76 -1.44 15.31
CA MET A 238 14.91 -2.87 15.14
C MET A 238 16.35 -3.17 14.74
N THR A 239 17.04 -3.89 15.61
CA THR A 239 18.40 -4.40 15.38
C THR A 239 18.35 -5.86 14.98
N PHE A 240 19.29 -6.26 14.12
CA PHE A 240 19.44 -7.64 13.67
C PHE A 240 20.89 -7.90 13.25
N ASP A 241 21.26 -9.17 13.23
CA ASP A 241 22.60 -9.62 12.87
C ASP A 241 22.61 -10.19 11.44
N ILE A 242 23.74 -10.02 10.75
CA ILE A 242 24.06 -10.66 9.48
C ILE A 242 25.33 -11.48 9.71
N ASP A 243 25.27 -12.79 9.45
CA ASP A 243 26.38 -13.71 9.66
C ASP A 243 27.02 -13.56 11.07
N ASP A 244 26.18 -13.52 12.11
CA ASP A 244 26.54 -13.35 13.53
C ASP A 244 27.23 -12.01 13.90
N ALA A 245 27.17 -11.01 13.01
CA ALA A 245 27.63 -9.65 13.29
C ALA A 245 26.46 -8.64 13.25
N PRO A 246 26.40 -7.68 14.17
CA PRO A 246 25.33 -6.69 14.20
C PRO A 246 25.37 -5.82 12.95
N TYR A 247 24.22 -5.64 12.29
CA TYR A 247 24.11 -4.72 11.17
C TYR A 247 24.34 -3.29 11.67
N PRO A 248 25.25 -2.50 11.03
CA PRO A 248 25.76 -1.25 11.60
C PRO A 248 24.74 -0.11 11.63
N TYR A 249 23.60 -0.23 10.93
CA TYR A 249 22.59 0.82 10.85
C TYR A 249 21.23 0.31 11.35
N PRO A 250 20.70 0.83 12.46
CA PRO A 250 19.45 0.33 13.03
C PRO A 250 18.29 0.54 12.06
N ALA A 251 17.53 -0.52 11.79
CA ALA A 251 16.33 -0.41 10.98
C ALA A 251 15.18 0.16 11.80
N ARG A 252 14.16 0.68 11.10
CA ARG A 252 12.97 1.24 11.72
C ARG A 252 11.77 0.35 11.42
N LEU A 253 11.05 -0.09 12.45
CA LEU A 253 9.82 -0.84 12.29
C LEU A 253 8.62 0.12 12.34
N LEU A 254 7.92 0.21 11.22
CA LEU A 254 6.66 0.92 11.07
C LEU A 254 5.49 -0.07 11.06
N VAL A 255 4.36 0.32 11.64
CA VAL A 255 3.16 -0.52 11.74
C VAL A 255 1.96 0.25 11.21
N CYS A 256 1.27 -0.29 10.20
CA CYS A 256 0.02 0.28 9.73
C CYS A 256 -1.16 -0.31 10.50
N ARG A 257 -2.00 0.54 11.08
CA ARG A 257 -3.16 0.13 11.88
C ARG A 257 -4.48 0.67 11.36
N ALA A 258 -5.47 -0.21 11.27
CA ALA A 258 -6.85 0.10 10.94
C ALA A 258 -7.63 0.50 12.20
N PHE A 259 -8.31 1.64 12.14
CA PHE A 259 -9.04 2.20 13.29
C PHE A 259 -10.16 1.30 13.81
N GLU A 260 -10.96 0.71 12.93
CA GLU A 260 -12.12 -0.13 13.31
C GLU A 260 -11.74 -1.42 14.06
N GLN A 261 -10.45 -1.77 14.07
CA GLN A 261 -9.92 -3.02 14.64
C GLN A 261 -8.99 -2.77 15.84
N ARG A 262 -9.01 -1.56 16.40
CA ARG A 262 -8.27 -1.25 17.64
C ARG A 262 -8.87 -2.01 18.81
N ASN A 263 -8.01 -2.50 19.69
CA ASN A 263 -8.40 -3.23 20.90
C ASN A 263 -8.51 -2.32 22.13
N SER A 264 -7.90 -1.14 22.10
CA SER A 264 -7.91 -0.18 23.22
C SER A 264 -7.59 1.25 22.76
N ASP A 265 -7.94 2.24 23.59
CA ASP A 265 -7.57 3.64 23.37
C ASP A 265 -6.17 3.92 23.93
N VAL A 266 -5.21 4.17 23.03
CA VAL A 266 -3.81 4.47 23.39
C VAL A 266 -3.56 5.96 23.29
N LYS A 267 -2.83 6.50 24.27
CA LYS A 267 -2.31 7.86 24.18
C LYS A 267 -1.17 7.91 23.15
N THR A 268 -1.40 8.64 22.07
CA THR A 268 -0.43 8.80 20.97
C THR A 268 0.07 10.23 20.86
N PHE A 269 1.23 10.38 20.21
CA PHE A 269 1.77 11.65 19.76
C PHE A 269 1.88 11.62 18.24
N ASP A 270 1.32 12.65 17.60
CA ASP A 270 1.24 12.72 16.15
C ASP A 270 2.28 13.70 15.62
N PHE A 271 3.04 13.30 14.61
CA PHE A 271 4.11 14.09 14.01
C PHE A 271 3.89 14.24 12.51
N ARG A 272 4.13 15.44 11.99
CA ARG A 272 4.30 15.69 10.56
C ARG A 272 5.76 15.42 10.21
N VAL A 273 5.98 14.61 9.18
CA VAL A 273 7.33 14.32 8.65
C VAL A 273 7.54 15.08 7.35
N ARG A 274 8.73 15.64 7.14
CA ARG A 274 9.12 16.38 5.94
C ARG A 274 10.52 15.99 5.45
N CYS A 275 10.71 16.03 4.14
CA CYS A 275 12.04 15.99 3.53
C CYS A 275 12.73 17.37 3.70
N PRO A 276 14.01 17.43 4.08
CA PRO A 276 14.75 18.70 4.09
C PRO A 276 14.82 19.31 2.69
N GLY A 277 14.71 20.64 2.60
CA GLY A 277 14.90 21.39 1.35
C GLY A 277 13.68 21.48 0.43
N ASP A 278 12.61 20.74 0.71
CA ASP A 278 11.36 20.85 -0.04
C ASP A 278 10.49 21.99 0.51
N ASN A 279 10.16 22.97 -0.32
CA ASN A 279 9.32 24.14 0.00
C ASN A 279 7.83 23.78 0.17
N GLY A 280 7.53 22.74 0.97
CA GLY A 280 6.18 22.31 1.29
C GLY A 280 5.45 21.53 0.19
N ARG A 281 6.17 21.05 -0.85
CA ARG A 281 5.55 20.30 -1.96
C ARG A 281 5.42 18.78 -1.73
N ASP A 282 6.26 18.17 -0.90
CA ASP A 282 6.23 16.72 -0.69
C ASP A 282 5.57 16.29 0.64
N VAL A 283 4.81 15.21 0.51
CA VAL A 283 3.68 14.71 1.33
C VAL A 283 3.86 14.79 2.84
N VAL A 284 2.96 15.53 3.51
CA VAL A 284 2.80 15.59 4.98
C VAL A 284 2.22 14.27 5.50
N ALA A 285 3.06 13.24 5.58
CA ALA A 285 2.69 11.98 6.23
C ALA A 285 2.57 12.21 7.74
N THR A 286 1.52 11.68 8.35
CA THR A 286 1.37 11.72 9.80
C THR A 286 1.88 10.43 10.40
N LEU A 287 2.99 10.53 11.13
CA LEU A 287 3.58 9.42 11.85
C LEU A 287 3.12 9.49 13.31
N VAL A 288 2.64 8.36 13.82
CA VAL A 288 2.09 8.25 15.17
C VAL A 288 3.08 7.49 16.05
N ARG A 289 3.38 8.00 17.25
CA ARG A 289 4.20 7.30 18.24
C ARG A 289 3.37 7.05 19.51
N ALA A 290 3.41 5.83 20.01
CA ALA A 290 2.74 5.46 21.26
C ALA A 290 3.72 5.49 22.44
N ARG A 291 3.18 5.63 23.65
CA ARG A 291 3.97 5.51 24.89
C ARG A 291 4.44 4.07 25.13
N ASP A 292 3.59 3.10 24.76
CA ASP A 292 3.95 1.69 24.69
C ASP A 292 3.22 1.08 23.46
N PRO A 293 3.96 0.57 22.46
CA PRO A 293 3.35 -0.06 21.28
C PRO A 293 2.55 -1.33 21.59
N SER A 294 2.70 -1.89 22.79
CA SER A 294 1.95 -3.06 23.26
C SER A 294 0.59 -2.77 23.89
N ASP A 295 0.27 -1.51 24.19
CA ASP A 295 -0.98 -1.11 24.86
C ASP A 295 -2.23 -1.34 23.98
N ASP A 296 -2.06 -1.33 22.66
CA ASP A 296 -3.08 -1.74 21.68
C ASP A 296 -2.43 -2.66 20.66
N PRO A 297 -2.58 -3.98 20.76
CA PRO A 297 -2.04 -4.88 19.73
C PRO A 297 -2.88 -4.83 18.45
N GLY A 298 -4.13 -4.36 18.49
CA GLY A 298 -5.16 -4.58 17.48
C GLY A 298 -5.00 -3.84 16.15
N GLY A 299 -5.60 -4.43 15.11
CA GLY A 299 -5.83 -3.76 13.83
C GLY A 299 -4.60 -3.61 12.95
N ILE A 300 -3.57 -4.41 13.16
CA ILE A 300 -2.34 -4.36 12.36
C ILE A 300 -2.61 -4.97 10.99
N VAL A 301 -2.46 -4.16 9.94
CA VAL A 301 -2.63 -4.60 8.55
C VAL A 301 -1.30 -4.74 7.80
N CYS A 302 -0.26 -4.04 8.24
CA CYS A 302 1.08 -4.10 7.65
C CYS A 302 2.17 -3.88 8.69
N LEU A 303 3.22 -4.69 8.62
CA LEU A 303 4.52 -4.45 9.22
C LEU A 303 5.47 -3.95 8.12
N ALA A 304 6.17 -2.87 8.37
CA ALA A 304 7.01 -2.20 7.38
C ALA A 304 8.39 -1.92 7.97
N VAL A 305 9.43 -2.51 7.39
CA VAL A 305 10.81 -2.36 7.87
C VAL A 305 11.57 -1.46 6.93
N VAL A 306 12.08 -0.34 7.43
CA VAL A 306 12.94 0.55 6.66
C VAL A 306 14.37 0.38 7.15
N VAL A 307 15.21 -0.24 6.33
CA VAL A 307 16.64 -0.41 6.62
C VAL A 307 17.40 0.74 5.95
N PRO A 308 18.05 1.63 6.73
CA PRO A 308 18.87 2.69 6.18
C PRO A 308 20.11 2.11 5.48
N VAL A 309 20.54 2.77 4.40
CA VAL A 309 21.79 2.45 3.68
C VAL A 309 22.97 3.20 4.27
N ASP A 310 24.19 2.78 3.94
CA ASP A 310 25.43 3.47 4.31
C ASP A 310 25.33 4.98 4.01
N PRO A 311 25.59 5.87 5.00
CA PRO A 311 25.50 7.31 4.76
C PRO A 311 26.54 7.84 3.77
N GLN A 312 27.58 7.05 3.44
CA GLN A 312 28.58 7.36 2.43
C GLN A 312 28.10 7.01 1.01
N GLU A 313 27.10 6.14 0.86
CA GLU A 313 26.50 5.83 -0.44
C GLU A 313 25.47 6.91 -0.82
N ALA A 314 25.88 7.86 -1.67
CA ALA A 314 25.05 9.01 -2.04
C ALA A 314 23.71 8.66 -2.71
N TRP A 315 23.69 7.61 -3.55
CA TRP A 315 22.47 7.13 -4.22
C TRP A 315 22.61 5.63 -4.58
N PRO A 316 22.23 4.71 -3.68
CA PRO A 316 22.38 3.27 -3.91
C PRO A 316 21.50 2.81 -5.07
N LYS A 317 22.03 2.00 -5.98
CA LYS A 317 21.23 1.37 -7.06
C LYS A 317 20.53 0.12 -6.53
N ARG A 318 19.48 -0.32 -7.24
CA ARG A 318 18.88 -1.63 -6.99
C ARG A 318 19.88 -2.74 -7.29
N ASP A 319 20.08 -3.60 -6.30
CA ASP A 319 20.88 -4.80 -6.36
C ASP A 319 20.34 -5.79 -5.33
N LEU A 320 19.29 -6.51 -5.73
CA LEU A 320 18.59 -7.44 -4.85
C LEU A 320 19.53 -8.54 -4.33
N ASP A 321 20.53 -8.96 -5.11
CA ASP A 321 21.46 -10.01 -4.71
C ASP A 321 22.44 -9.50 -3.64
N LYS A 322 22.95 -8.27 -3.78
CA LYS A 322 23.75 -7.60 -2.73
C LYS A 322 22.94 -7.43 -1.44
N HIS A 323 21.68 -7.03 -1.53
CA HIS A 323 20.85 -6.72 -0.36
C HIS A 323 20.12 -7.93 0.24
N ARG A 324 20.13 -9.08 -0.41
CA ARG A 324 19.40 -10.29 0.01
C ARG A 324 19.72 -10.72 1.46
N PRO A 325 20.99 -10.76 1.92
CA PRO A 325 21.29 -11.15 3.30
C PRO A 325 20.66 -10.20 4.33
N VAL A 326 20.78 -8.88 4.10
CA VAL A 326 20.18 -7.84 4.93
C VAL A 326 18.66 -7.97 4.97
N MET A 327 18.03 -8.20 3.81
CA MET A 327 16.59 -8.38 3.71
C MET A 327 16.09 -9.59 4.47
N LEU A 328 16.79 -10.72 4.38
CA LEU A 328 16.41 -11.96 5.07
C LEU A 328 16.57 -11.83 6.58
N ALA A 329 17.63 -11.18 7.05
CA ALA A 329 17.82 -10.89 8.48
C ALA A 329 16.72 -9.96 9.01
N ALA A 330 16.45 -8.86 8.32
CA ALA A 330 15.38 -7.92 8.64
C ALA A 330 13.99 -8.58 8.62
N LEU A 331 13.70 -9.41 7.60
CA LEU A 331 12.47 -10.20 7.48
C LEU A 331 12.31 -11.14 8.67
N THR A 332 13.37 -11.85 9.04
CA THR A 332 13.36 -12.80 10.15
C THR A 332 13.03 -12.06 11.45
N GLN A 333 13.74 -10.97 11.74
CA GLN A 333 13.52 -10.19 12.96
C GLN A 333 12.13 -9.55 13.01
N ALA A 334 11.66 -8.98 11.90
CA ALA A 334 10.32 -8.39 11.84
C ALA A 334 9.22 -9.45 11.96
N SER A 335 9.43 -10.66 11.44
CA SER A 335 8.50 -11.78 11.62
C SER A 335 8.43 -12.20 13.10
N LYS A 336 9.57 -12.22 13.82
CA LYS A 336 9.60 -12.46 15.28
C LYS A 336 8.78 -11.42 16.05
N HIS A 337 8.97 -10.14 15.77
CA HIS A 337 8.18 -9.07 16.39
C HIS A 337 6.70 -9.13 16.02
N GLY A 338 6.40 -9.36 14.73
CA GLY A 338 5.04 -9.54 14.23
C GLY A 338 4.31 -10.67 14.93
N MET A 339 4.98 -11.78 15.18
CA MET A 339 4.43 -12.90 15.93
C MET A 339 4.02 -12.54 17.35
N VAL A 340 4.85 -11.79 18.08
CA VAL A 340 4.50 -11.31 19.41
C VAL A 340 3.26 -10.40 19.38
N MET A 341 3.16 -9.53 18.37
CA MET A 341 1.99 -8.66 18.20
C MET A 341 0.72 -9.45 17.85
N ALA A 342 0.84 -10.44 16.97
CA ALA A 342 -0.26 -11.31 16.58
C ALA A 342 -0.82 -12.11 17.75
N PHE A 343 0.05 -12.71 18.57
CA PHE A 343 -0.36 -13.47 19.75
C PHE A 343 -1.09 -12.63 20.79
N ARG A 344 -0.86 -11.31 20.80
CA ARG A 344 -1.60 -10.37 21.64
C ARG A 344 -2.96 -9.97 21.03
N GLY A 345 -3.41 -10.66 19.98
CA GLY A 345 -4.67 -10.37 19.29
C GLY A 345 -4.55 -9.23 18.29
N GLY A 346 -3.35 -9.01 17.74
CA GLY A 346 -3.11 -7.89 16.84
C GLY A 346 -3.51 -8.10 15.39
N PHE A 347 -3.33 -9.32 14.91
CA PHE A 347 -3.70 -9.76 13.57
C PHE A 347 -3.62 -11.29 13.44
N ASP A 348 -4.46 -11.85 12.57
CA ASP A 348 -4.30 -13.23 12.08
C ASP A 348 -3.42 -13.26 10.82
N ARG A 349 -3.49 -12.18 10.04
CA ARG A 349 -2.75 -11.98 8.80
C ARG A 349 -2.36 -10.53 8.65
N CYS A 350 -1.12 -10.29 8.24
CA CYS A 350 -0.69 -8.95 7.87
C CYS A 350 0.27 -8.99 6.69
N ALA A 351 0.31 -7.90 5.93
CA ALA A 351 1.42 -7.69 5.02
C ALA A 351 2.71 -7.45 5.80
N LEU A 352 3.84 -7.89 5.27
CA LEU A 352 5.16 -7.57 5.80
C LEU A 352 6.05 -7.10 4.66
N ARG A 353 6.55 -5.87 4.76
CA ARG A 353 7.34 -5.22 3.71
C ARG A 353 8.69 -4.82 4.25
N VAL A 354 9.74 -5.10 3.49
CA VAL A 354 11.13 -4.77 3.84
C VAL A 354 11.73 -3.92 2.73
N TRP A 355 12.26 -2.75 3.10
CA TRP A 355 13.02 -1.86 2.24
C TRP A 355 14.48 -1.85 2.68
N VAL A 356 15.39 -2.15 1.76
CA VAL A 356 16.84 -2.00 1.95
C VAL A 356 17.34 -1.14 0.79
N GLY A 357 17.64 0.12 1.07
CA GLY A 357 17.90 1.08 0.00
C GLY A 357 16.72 1.19 -0.96
N GLN A 358 16.97 0.97 -2.26
CA GLN A 358 15.93 1.00 -3.29
C GLN A 358 15.23 -0.35 -3.54
N ASP A 359 15.75 -1.43 -2.94
CA ASP A 359 15.20 -2.76 -3.10
C ASP A 359 14.09 -3.02 -2.08
N THR A 360 13.06 -3.72 -2.52
CA THR A 360 11.83 -3.95 -1.74
C THR A 360 11.37 -5.39 -1.88
N THR A 361 10.94 -5.97 -0.76
CA THR A 361 10.29 -7.28 -0.75
C THR A 361 8.98 -7.19 0.03
N HIS A 362 7.97 -7.89 -0.48
CA HIS A 362 6.63 -7.89 0.09
C HIS A 362 6.21 -9.34 0.35
N TYR A 363 5.86 -9.62 1.59
CA TYR A 363 5.40 -10.90 2.08
C TYR A 363 4.01 -10.76 2.69
N MET A 364 3.30 -11.89 2.76
CA MET A 364 2.15 -12.07 3.62
C MET A 364 2.58 -12.90 4.82
N LEU A 365 2.50 -12.33 6.02
CA LEU A 365 2.74 -13.02 7.28
C LEU A 365 1.41 -13.57 7.79
N ILE A 366 1.36 -14.88 8.00
CA ILE A 366 0.19 -15.60 8.48
C ILE A 366 0.56 -16.23 9.81
N THR A 367 -0.23 -15.94 10.84
CA THR A 367 0.06 -16.36 12.20
C THR A 367 -0.55 -17.73 12.46
N PRO A 368 -0.04 -18.46 13.46
CA PRO A 368 -0.64 -19.73 13.85
C PRO A 368 -2.07 -19.57 14.31
N HIS A 369 -2.93 -20.54 13.98
CA HIS A 369 -4.35 -20.46 14.27
C HIS A 369 -4.58 -20.59 15.80
N ALA A 370 -4.94 -19.50 16.48
CA ALA A 370 -5.03 -19.42 17.95
C ALA A 370 -6.16 -20.24 18.62
N LYS A 371 -6.84 -21.16 17.92
CA LYS A 371 -7.93 -21.94 18.53
C LYS A 371 -7.37 -22.98 19.51
N GLY A 372 -7.29 -22.59 20.78
CA GLY A 372 -7.03 -23.48 21.92
C GLY A 372 -5.72 -23.25 22.68
N GLU A 373 -4.96 -22.19 22.37
CA GLU A 373 -3.66 -21.93 23.01
C GLU A 373 -3.70 -20.70 23.95
N THR A 374 -2.96 -20.78 25.07
CA THR A 374 -2.86 -19.72 26.10
C THR A 374 -1.58 -18.89 25.93
N ALA A 375 -1.51 -17.72 26.59
CA ALA A 375 -0.31 -16.86 26.58
C ALA A 375 0.97 -17.56 27.11
N GLU A 376 0.83 -18.65 27.87
CA GLU A 376 1.96 -19.47 28.35
C GLU A 376 2.52 -20.39 27.26
N HIS A 377 1.66 -20.94 26.40
CA HIS A 377 2.12 -21.67 25.20
C HIS A 377 2.92 -20.74 24.29
N VAL A 378 2.53 -19.48 24.15
CA VAL A 378 3.25 -18.47 23.35
C VAL A 378 4.68 -18.23 23.85
N ARG A 379 4.89 -18.15 25.17
CA ARG A 379 6.24 -18.01 25.74
C ARG A 379 7.09 -19.25 25.48
N GLN A 380 6.53 -20.44 25.68
CA GLN A 380 7.22 -21.70 25.42
C GLN A 380 7.52 -21.89 23.93
N PHE A 381 6.59 -21.52 23.04
CA PHE A 381 6.79 -21.51 21.59
C PHE A 381 7.83 -20.46 21.18
N SER A 382 7.93 -19.31 21.85
CA SER A 382 8.91 -18.30 21.47
C SER A 382 10.36 -18.80 21.57
N GLU A 383 10.71 -19.57 22.61
CA GLU A 383 12.04 -20.16 22.73
C GLU A 383 12.28 -21.26 21.68
N VAL A 384 11.27 -22.07 21.39
CA VAL A 384 11.34 -23.19 20.43
C VAL A 384 11.32 -22.71 18.97
N LEU A 385 10.56 -21.67 18.65
CA LEU A 385 10.40 -21.12 17.29
C LEU A 385 11.53 -20.18 16.91
N PHE A 386 12.08 -19.44 17.87
CA PHE A 386 13.00 -18.34 17.57
C PHE A 386 14.45 -18.59 18.02
N GLY A 387 14.72 -19.74 18.65
CA GLY A 387 16.07 -20.21 18.98
C GLY A 387 16.79 -19.35 20.02
N GLY A 388 16.08 -18.55 20.81
CA GLY A 388 16.65 -17.64 21.81
C GLY A 388 15.65 -16.61 22.35
N SER A 389 16.09 -15.79 23.32
CA SER A 389 15.24 -14.74 23.88
C SER A 389 14.96 -13.66 22.84
N LEU A 390 13.68 -13.34 22.63
CA LEU A 390 13.26 -12.29 21.72
C LEU A 390 13.58 -10.93 22.35
N THR A 391 14.44 -10.13 21.71
CA THR A 391 14.64 -8.73 22.11
C THR A 391 13.30 -8.03 21.99
N SER A 392 12.76 -7.51 23.09
CA SER A 392 11.52 -6.73 23.01
C SER A 392 11.77 -5.49 22.16
N LEU A 393 10.77 -5.03 21.41
CA LEU A 393 10.84 -3.70 20.79
C LEU A 393 11.09 -2.71 21.90
N THR A 394 12.18 -1.96 21.81
CA THR A 394 12.51 -0.91 22.76
C THR A 394 11.65 0.29 22.41
N PRO A 395 10.66 0.67 23.23
CA PRO A 395 9.90 1.88 22.98
C PRO A 395 10.85 3.08 23.00
N ALA A 396 10.52 4.12 22.24
CA ALA A 396 11.28 5.37 22.32
C ALA A 396 11.26 5.90 23.76
N ALA A 397 12.44 6.19 24.33
CA ALA A 397 12.57 6.69 25.70
C ALA A 397 11.76 7.98 25.93
N HIS A 398 11.64 8.80 24.88
CA HIS A 398 10.87 10.03 24.86
C HIS A 398 9.91 10.02 23.67
N PRO A 399 8.68 9.49 23.81
CA PRO A 399 7.74 9.36 22.68
C PRO A 399 7.23 10.71 22.13
N GLN A 400 7.57 11.82 22.79
CA GLN A 400 7.26 13.19 22.38
C GLN A 400 8.35 13.81 21.50
N ASP A 401 9.49 13.16 21.39
CA ASP A 401 10.65 13.57 20.61
C ASP A 401 10.89 12.52 19.53
N MET A 402 11.30 12.95 18.34
CA MET A 402 11.59 12.10 17.17
C MET A 402 13.04 12.28 16.70
N ALA A 403 13.92 12.89 17.52
CA ALA A 403 15.32 13.15 17.19
C ALA A 403 16.08 11.90 16.70
N ASP A 404 15.73 10.72 17.22
CA ASP A 404 16.29 9.43 16.79
C ASP A 404 15.99 9.12 15.30
N LEU A 405 14.79 9.46 14.85
CA LEU A 405 14.38 9.30 13.45
C LEU A 405 15.04 10.35 12.56
N GLU A 406 15.15 11.60 13.05
CA GLU A 406 15.84 12.69 12.35
C GLU A 406 17.32 12.39 12.15
N GLU A 407 18.00 11.83 13.15
CA GLU A 407 19.39 11.41 13.06
C GLU A 407 19.58 10.24 12.08
N THR A 408 18.72 9.22 12.17
CA THR A 408 18.85 8.00 11.36
C THR A 408 18.56 8.25 9.88
N PHE A 409 17.45 8.95 9.58
CA PHE A 409 16.94 9.14 8.22
C PHE A 409 17.12 10.55 7.67
N GLY A 410 17.56 11.53 8.44
CA GLY A 410 17.75 12.91 7.98
C GLY A 410 16.43 13.63 7.65
N VAL A 411 15.30 13.17 8.19
CA VAL A 411 14.00 13.83 8.02
C VAL A 411 13.82 14.96 9.03
N GLN A 412 12.87 15.86 8.78
CA GLN A 412 12.43 16.86 9.75
C GLN A 412 11.07 16.47 10.30
N THR A 413 10.89 16.56 11.62
CA THR A 413 9.62 16.27 12.27
C THR A 413 9.05 17.48 13.01
N GLU A 414 7.74 17.62 12.95
CA GLU A 414 7.02 18.68 13.66
C GLU A 414 5.84 18.04 14.39
N ARG A 415 5.79 18.18 15.71
CA ARG A 415 4.68 17.68 16.52
C ARG A 415 3.39 18.42 16.16
N LYS A 416 2.32 17.67 15.92
CA LYS A 416 0.96 18.23 15.76
C LYS A 416 0.37 18.56 17.13
N ASP A 417 -0.31 19.71 17.19
CA ASP A 417 -1.20 20.01 18.30
C ASP A 417 -2.41 19.07 18.27
N GLU A 418 -2.88 18.63 19.44
CA GLU A 418 -4.08 17.79 19.56
C GLU A 418 -5.30 18.53 18.99
N HIS A 419 -5.82 18.06 17.86
CA HIS A 419 -7.04 18.61 17.26
C HIS A 419 -8.28 18.05 17.96
N ARG A 420 -9.08 18.92 18.58
CA ARG A 420 -10.29 18.55 19.36
C ARG A 420 -11.51 18.09 18.55
N LEU A 421 -11.43 18.02 17.23
CA LEU A 421 -12.56 17.67 16.37
C LEU A 421 -12.75 16.17 16.17
N TRP A 422 -11.74 15.36 16.49
CA TRP A 422 -11.73 13.91 16.29
C TRP A 422 -11.14 13.24 17.52
N ASP A 423 -11.58 12.02 17.81
CA ASP A 423 -11.11 11.28 18.99
C ASP A 423 -9.63 10.86 18.88
N SER A 424 -9.12 10.68 17.66
CA SER A 424 -7.71 10.42 17.35
C SER A 424 -7.39 10.65 15.86
N GLU A 425 -6.11 10.73 15.49
CA GLU A 425 -5.69 10.75 14.07
C GLU A 425 -6.16 9.50 13.31
N SER A 426 -6.21 8.33 13.96
CA SER A 426 -6.76 7.12 13.31
C SER A 426 -8.25 7.24 13.04
N HIS A 427 -9.02 7.85 13.95
CA HIS A 427 -10.43 8.14 13.70
C HIS A 427 -10.58 9.07 12.48
N PHE A 428 -9.76 10.13 12.41
CA PHE A 428 -9.76 11.05 11.26
C PHE A 428 -9.44 10.34 9.93
N GLN A 429 -8.35 9.57 9.87
CA GLN A 429 -7.97 8.87 8.63
C GLN A 429 -9.02 7.86 8.20
N HIS A 430 -9.65 7.18 9.15
CA HIS A 430 -10.72 6.24 8.89
C HIS A 430 -11.95 6.91 8.26
N ILE A 431 -12.47 7.98 8.88
CA ILE A 431 -13.60 8.74 8.35
C ILE A 431 -13.27 9.33 6.99
N ARG A 432 -12.06 9.88 6.84
CA ARG A 432 -11.56 10.37 5.56
C ARG A 432 -11.64 9.28 4.50
N HIS A 433 -11.13 8.08 4.77
CA HIS A 433 -11.18 6.95 3.85
C HIS A 433 -12.61 6.50 3.52
N GLN A 434 -13.50 6.39 4.50
CA GLN A 434 -14.91 6.06 4.25
C GLN A 434 -15.56 7.10 3.31
N MET A 435 -15.30 8.38 3.55
CA MET A 435 -15.79 9.45 2.69
C MET A 435 -15.22 9.36 1.27
N ARG A 436 -13.93 9.03 1.11
CA ARG A 436 -13.32 8.76 -0.21
C ARG A 436 -14.02 7.61 -0.93
N ARG A 437 -14.28 6.49 -0.24
CA ARG A 437 -14.96 5.32 -0.81
C ARG A 437 -16.37 5.67 -1.28
N ARG A 438 -17.14 6.39 -0.46
CA ARG A 438 -18.48 6.85 -0.83
C ARG A 438 -18.44 7.83 -2.00
N ALA A 439 -17.46 8.73 -2.04
CA ALA A 439 -17.27 9.67 -3.14
C ALA A 439 -16.92 8.97 -4.45
N LYS A 440 -16.06 7.94 -4.42
CA LYS A 440 -15.78 7.10 -5.60
C LYS A 440 -17.02 6.33 -6.08
N ALA A 441 -17.88 5.87 -5.16
CA ALA A 441 -19.11 5.15 -5.51
C ALA A 441 -20.21 6.08 -6.07
N PHE A 442 -20.26 7.35 -5.63
CA PHE A 442 -21.30 8.30 -6.00
C PHE A 442 -20.73 9.68 -6.39
N PRO A 443 -19.92 9.78 -7.47
CA PRO A 443 -19.16 10.99 -7.79
C PRO A 443 -20.03 12.24 -7.93
N ALA A 444 -21.14 12.17 -8.69
CA ALA A 444 -22.05 13.30 -8.91
C ALA A 444 -22.77 13.81 -7.64
N ARG A 445 -22.93 12.95 -6.62
CA ARG A 445 -23.48 13.39 -5.32
C ARG A 445 -22.43 14.18 -4.55
N TYR A 446 -21.21 13.67 -4.51
CA TYR A 446 -20.12 14.28 -3.75
C TYR A 446 -19.54 15.52 -4.42
N GLU A 447 -19.64 15.63 -5.74
CA GLU A 447 -19.38 16.87 -6.48
C GLU A 447 -20.33 17.99 -6.05
N ARG A 448 -21.65 17.71 -6.00
CA ARG A 448 -22.65 18.68 -5.49
C ARG A 448 -22.43 19.05 -4.03
N MET A 449 -22.06 18.10 -3.19
CA MET A 449 -21.68 18.38 -1.80
C MET A 449 -20.40 19.23 -1.73
N GLY A 450 -19.43 19.00 -2.61
CA GLY A 450 -18.20 19.76 -2.72
C GLY A 450 -18.43 21.23 -3.04
N LEU A 451 -19.40 21.55 -3.91
CA LEU A 451 -19.81 22.93 -4.19
C LEU A 451 -20.26 23.66 -2.92
N VAL A 452 -21.16 23.04 -2.17
CA VAL A 452 -21.70 23.63 -0.93
C VAL A 452 -20.63 23.72 0.15
N ALA A 453 -19.85 22.65 0.35
CA ALA A 453 -18.79 22.60 1.34
C ALA A 453 -17.68 23.61 1.05
N GLY A 454 -17.24 23.74 -0.21
CA GLY A 454 -16.24 24.72 -0.62
C GLY A 454 -16.68 26.17 -0.35
N HIS A 455 -17.94 26.49 -0.65
CA HIS A 455 -18.51 27.79 -0.31
C HIS A 455 -18.57 28.02 1.21
N GLN A 456 -19.05 27.06 1.99
CA GLN A 456 -19.10 27.17 3.45
C GLN A 456 -17.71 27.33 4.09
N SER A 457 -16.71 26.58 3.61
CA SER A 457 -15.33 26.71 4.04
C SER A 457 -14.76 28.10 3.72
N ALA A 458 -15.07 28.65 2.54
CA ALA A 458 -14.65 30.00 2.16
C ALA A 458 -15.31 31.09 3.01
N VAL A 459 -16.60 30.96 3.35
CA VAL A 459 -17.30 31.87 4.27
C VAL A 459 -16.65 31.83 5.65
N ALA A 460 -16.44 30.63 6.21
CA ALA A 460 -15.82 30.47 7.53
C ALA A 460 -14.39 31.03 7.57
N PHE A 461 -13.61 30.85 6.49
CA PHE A 461 -12.28 31.46 6.36
C PHE A 461 -12.36 32.99 6.41
N MET A 462 -13.28 33.60 5.67
CA MET A 462 -13.47 35.05 5.62
C MET A 462 -13.91 35.61 6.98
N GLU A 463 -14.90 34.98 7.64
CA GLU A 463 -15.36 35.37 8.98
C GLU A 463 -14.23 35.33 10.01
N ARG A 464 -13.37 34.31 9.94
CA ARG A 464 -12.26 34.12 10.88
C ARG A 464 -11.12 35.12 10.68
N ASN A 465 -10.80 35.46 9.44
CA ASN A 465 -9.65 36.31 9.11
C ASN A 465 -10.00 37.81 9.02
N PHE A 466 -11.27 38.16 8.81
CA PHE A 466 -11.77 39.52 8.72
C PHE A 466 -12.85 39.79 9.78
N ALA A 467 -12.53 39.48 11.03
CA ALA A 467 -13.43 39.70 12.16
C ALA A 467 -13.87 41.17 12.25
N GLY A 468 -15.18 41.40 12.41
CA GLY A 468 -15.78 42.74 12.43
C GLY A 468 -16.22 43.28 11.07
N CYS A 469 -15.86 42.61 9.97
CA CYS A 469 -16.39 42.91 8.64
C CYS A 469 -17.72 42.19 8.38
N VAL A 470 -18.56 42.75 7.52
CA VAL A 470 -19.76 42.08 6.99
C VAL A 470 -19.37 41.24 5.79
N ILE A 471 -19.55 39.93 5.88
CA ILE A 471 -19.30 39.00 4.78
C ILE A 471 -20.57 38.88 3.92
N ALA A 472 -20.43 39.06 2.60
CA ALA A 472 -21.54 38.96 1.65
C ALA A 472 -21.18 38.10 0.43
N ASP A 473 -22.16 37.36 -0.10
CA ASP A 473 -22.09 36.65 -1.38
C ASP A 473 -22.59 37.60 -2.50
N GLU A 474 -21.71 37.92 -3.45
CA GLU A 474 -22.01 38.79 -4.60
C GLU A 474 -22.40 37.97 -5.86
N GLY A 475 -22.58 36.66 -5.74
CA GLY A 475 -23.01 35.78 -6.82
C GLY A 475 -21.87 35.10 -7.57
N GLU A 476 -22.11 34.76 -8.83
CA GLU A 476 -21.12 34.06 -9.66
C GLU A 476 -20.09 35.01 -10.26
N LEU A 477 -18.87 34.50 -10.48
CA LEU A 477 -17.81 35.25 -11.13
C LEU A 477 -18.16 35.49 -12.61
N PRO A 478 -18.19 36.76 -13.08
CA PRO A 478 -18.48 37.06 -14.48
C PRO A 478 -17.46 36.39 -15.40
N GLN A 479 -17.95 35.55 -16.32
CA GLN A 479 -17.08 34.86 -17.27
C GLN A 479 -16.83 35.75 -18.49
N SER A 480 -15.57 35.83 -18.92
CA SER A 480 -15.22 36.50 -20.18
C SER A 480 -15.74 35.69 -21.38
N SER A 481 -16.36 36.37 -22.35
CA SER A 481 -16.80 35.75 -23.61
C SER A 481 -15.63 35.24 -24.46
N ALA A 482 -14.41 35.74 -24.21
CA ALA A 482 -13.17 35.35 -24.87
C ALA A 482 -12.46 34.15 -24.23
N ALA A 483 -12.95 33.62 -23.11
CA ALA A 483 -12.38 32.42 -22.49
C ALA A 483 -12.52 31.21 -23.42
N LEU A 484 -11.46 30.41 -23.56
CA LEU A 484 -11.47 29.18 -24.34
C LEU A 484 -12.61 28.26 -23.87
N PRO A 485 -13.29 27.51 -24.77
CA PRO A 485 -14.46 26.68 -24.43
C PRO A 485 -14.24 25.64 -23.30
N GLY A 486 -12.99 25.31 -22.98
CA GLY A 486 -12.61 24.41 -21.87
C GLY A 486 -12.06 25.10 -20.62
N ALA A 487 -11.92 26.44 -20.61
CA ALA A 487 -11.35 27.21 -19.50
C ALA A 487 -12.41 27.92 -18.64
N ARG A 488 -13.70 27.77 -18.98
CA ARG A 488 -14.81 28.35 -18.22
C ARG A 488 -15.02 27.61 -16.91
N VAL A 489 -15.19 28.39 -15.83
CA VAL A 489 -15.36 27.85 -14.49
C VAL A 489 -16.78 28.19 -14.02
N GLU A 490 -17.67 27.20 -14.09
CA GLU A 490 -19.08 27.33 -13.69
C GLU A 490 -19.27 27.14 -12.19
N ASN A 491 -20.41 27.57 -11.64
CA ASN A 491 -20.77 27.45 -10.21
C ASN A 491 -19.75 28.10 -9.25
N THR A 492 -19.12 29.19 -9.68
CA THR A 492 -18.23 29.98 -8.84
C THR A 492 -19.02 30.83 -7.84
N LYS A 493 -18.39 31.17 -6.71
CA LYS A 493 -18.96 32.08 -5.71
C LYS A 493 -17.98 33.17 -5.36
N VAL A 494 -18.41 34.43 -5.51
CA VAL A 494 -17.64 35.62 -5.13
C VAL A 494 -18.10 36.09 -3.76
N LEU A 495 -17.20 35.98 -2.78
CA LEU A 495 -17.40 36.46 -1.42
C LEU A 495 -16.64 37.77 -1.21
N VAL A 496 -17.24 38.72 -0.51
CA VAL A 496 -16.60 39.99 -0.16
C VAL A 496 -16.66 40.22 1.35
N ALA A 497 -15.58 40.75 1.93
CA ALA A 497 -15.58 41.29 3.28
C ALA A 497 -15.69 42.82 3.20
N ARG A 498 -16.70 43.37 3.87
CA ARG A 498 -16.96 44.81 3.92
C ARG A 498 -16.69 45.35 5.31
N ASP A 499 -15.74 46.27 5.40
CA ASP A 499 -15.49 47.03 6.61
C ASP A 499 -16.52 48.19 6.70
N PRO A 500 -17.42 48.15 7.70
CA PRO A 500 -18.44 49.19 7.85
C PRO A 500 -17.86 50.56 8.20
N GLU A 501 -16.62 50.64 8.69
CA GLU A 501 -15.95 51.89 9.02
C GLU A 501 -15.36 52.61 7.79
N GLN A 502 -15.25 51.91 6.65
CA GLN A 502 -14.67 52.44 5.41
C GLN A 502 -15.75 52.70 4.35
N VAL A 503 -16.43 53.85 4.40
CA VAL A 503 -17.41 54.26 3.37
C VAL A 503 -17.04 55.62 2.78
N PRO A 504 -16.95 55.77 1.43
CA PRO A 504 -16.97 54.72 0.39
C PRO A 504 -15.67 53.89 0.37
N GLY A 505 -15.68 52.71 -0.27
CA GLY A 505 -14.52 51.82 -0.32
C GLY A 505 -14.52 50.67 0.70
N SER A 506 -15.70 50.21 1.13
CA SER A 506 -15.84 49.22 2.21
C SER A 506 -15.21 47.86 1.93
N ILE A 507 -14.99 47.47 0.67
CA ILE A 507 -14.51 46.12 0.35
C ILE A 507 -13.01 46.03 0.67
N VAL A 508 -12.67 45.26 1.71
CA VAL A 508 -11.30 45.06 2.19
C VAL A 508 -10.75 43.67 1.83
N ALA A 509 -11.61 42.73 1.45
CA ALA A 509 -11.20 41.43 0.93
C ALA A 509 -12.22 40.85 -0.07
N VAL A 510 -11.71 40.10 -1.05
CA VAL A 510 -12.52 39.36 -2.04
C VAL A 510 -11.97 37.95 -2.18
N LEU A 511 -12.85 36.95 -2.10
CA LEU A 511 -12.51 35.54 -2.24
C LEU A 511 -13.40 34.91 -3.31
N VAL A 512 -12.80 34.26 -4.30
CA VAL A 512 -13.51 33.46 -5.31
C VAL A 512 -13.38 31.98 -4.97
N ALA A 513 -14.49 31.33 -4.67
CA ALA A 513 -14.56 29.89 -4.50
C ALA A 513 -15.03 29.25 -5.82
N ALA A 514 -14.10 28.59 -6.52
CA ALA A 514 -14.35 27.84 -7.73
C ALA A 514 -14.36 26.32 -7.46
N PRO A 515 -15.31 25.57 -8.05
CA PRO A 515 -15.23 24.12 -8.03
C PRO A 515 -14.05 23.60 -8.85
N CYS A 516 -13.74 22.32 -8.66
CA CYS A 516 -12.82 21.62 -9.55
C CYS A 516 -13.41 21.57 -10.97
N PRO A 517 -12.63 21.90 -12.01
CA PRO A 517 -13.12 22.02 -13.39
C PRO A 517 -13.38 20.67 -14.08
N VAL A 518 -13.03 19.55 -13.44
CA VAL A 518 -13.25 18.20 -13.99
C VAL A 518 -14.49 17.58 -13.33
N PRO A 519 -15.54 17.25 -14.10
CA PRO A 519 -16.73 16.57 -13.58
C PRO A 519 -16.37 15.25 -12.87
N GLY A 520 -16.97 15.00 -11.70
CA GLY A 520 -16.64 13.85 -10.85
C GLY A 520 -15.32 13.94 -10.09
N TYR A 521 -14.56 15.04 -10.23
CA TYR A 521 -13.37 15.29 -9.42
C TYR A 521 -13.75 15.99 -8.10
N SER A 522 -13.38 15.40 -6.98
CA SER A 522 -13.56 15.97 -5.64
C SER A 522 -12.21 16.01 -4.92
N ALA A 523 -12.01 17.01 -4.06
CA ALA A 523 -10.93 17.03 -3.08
C ALA A 523 -10.82 15.72 -2.26
N MET A 524 -11.94 15.01 -2.09
CA MET A 524 -11.99 13.72 -1.40
C MET A 524 -11.59 12.53 -2.29
N THR A 525 -11.69 12.63 -3.62
CA THR A 525 -11.33 11.55 -4.56
C THR A 525 -9.97 11.75 -5.22
N ALA A 526 -9.40 12.96 -5.14
CA ALA A 526 -8.14 13.34 -5.75
C ALA A 526 -6.92 12.64 -5.13
N ASP A 527 -5.99 12.20 -5.98
CA ASP A 527 -4.59 11.99 -5.60
C ASP A 527 -4.00 13.33 -5.17
N ARG A 528 -3.31 13.37 -4.02
CA ARG A 528 -2.66 14.58 -3.49
C ARG A 528 -1.69 15.24 -4.49
N ALA A 529 -1.25 14.51 -5.52
CA ALA A 529 -0.29 14.96 -6.51
C ALA A 529 -0.83 15.96 -7.55
N LYS A 530 -2.15 16.09 -7.73
CA LYS A 530 -2.72 16.97 -8.75
C LYS A 530 -3.11 18.33 -8.16
N THR A 531 -2.34 19.37 -8.51
CA THR A 531 -2.60 20.77 -8.17
C THR A 531 -3.29 21.52 -9.32
N TRP A 532 -4.15 22.48 -8.98
CA TRP A 532 -4.80 23.41 -9.92
C TRP A 532 -4.03 24.73 -10.07
N LEU A 533 -2.97 24.94 -9.30
CA LEU A 533 -2.17 26.16 -9.37
C LEU A 533 -1.56 26.33 -10.77
N GLY A 534 -1.75 27.52 -11.35
CA GLY A 534 -1.18 27.88 -12.65
C GLY A 534 -1.81 27.17 -13.87
N THR A 535 -2.89 26.41 -13.68
CA THR A 535 -3.67 25.81 -14.77
C THR A 535 -4.42 26.87 -15.59
N PRO A 536 -4.77 26.60 -16.86
CA PRO A 536 -5.55 27.53 -17.68
C PRO A 536 -6.88 27.97 -17.03
N GLU A 537 -7.54 27.06 -16.33
CA GLU A 537 -8.81 27.29 -15.64
C GLU A 537 -8.60 28.26 -14.47
N MET A 538 -7.56 28.05 -13.65
CA MET A 538 -7.22 28.94 -12.53
C MET A 538 -6.85 30.33 -13.03
N ARG A 539 -6.02 30.42 -14.08
CA ARG A 539 -5.65 31.72 -14.69
C ARG A 539 -6.87 32.45 -15.26
N SER A 540 -7.80 31.74 -15.89
CA SER A 540 -9.04 32.33 -16.37
C SER A 540 -9.89 32.91 -15.23
N ALA A 541 -9.92 32.26 -14.07
CA ALA A 541 -10.60 32.78 -12.89
C ALA A 541 -9.89 34.01 -12.31
N GLU A 542 -8.55 34.00 -12.26
CA GLU A 542 -7.73 35.14 -11.83
C GLU A 542 -7.92 36.36 -12.75
N GLU A 543 -7.93 36.17 -14.06
CA GLU A 543 -8.16 37.21 -15.06
C GLU A 543 -9.58 37.80 -14.97
N ALA A 544 -10.59 36.95 -14.81
CA ALA A 544 -11.98 37.38 -14.63
C ALA A 544 -12.16 38.17 -13.33
N LEU A 545 -11.53 37.74 -12.23
CA LEU A 545 -11.54 38.47 -10.97
C LEU A 545 -10.82 39.81 -11.08
N MET A 546 -9.66 39.86 -11.75
CA MET A 546 -8.94 41.10 -12.02
C MET A 546 -9.81 42.11 -12.77
N ALA A 547 -10.55 41.66 -13.79
CA ALA A 547 -11.46 42.52 -14.54
C ALA A 547 -12.60 43.05 -13.64
N LEU A 548 -13.21 42.20 -12.81
CA LEU A 548 -14.24 42.58 -11.86
C LEU A 548 -13.73 43.63 -10.85
N LEU A 549 -12.55 43.41 -10.28
CA LEU A 549 -11.95 44.32 -9.30
C LEU A 549 -11.58 45.67 -9.91
N LYS A 550 -11.12 45.70 -11.16
CA LYS A 550 -10.91 46.97 -11.90
C LYS A 550 -12.19 47.78 -12.01
N THR A 551 -13.31 47.14 -12.34
CA THR A 551 -14.63 47.78 -12.41
C THR A 551 -15.05 48.31 -11.04
N TRP A 552 -15.00 47.48 -9.99
CA TRP A 552 -15.37 47.89 -8.63
C TRP A 552 -14.45 48.97 -8.04
N HIS A 553 -13.18 48.99 -8.44
CA HIS A 553 -12.27 50.08 -8.09
C HIS A 553 -12.67 51.39 -8.79
N GLY A 554 -13.02 51.35 -10.07
CA GLY A 554 -13.56 52.49 -10.82
C GLY A 554 -14.86 53.03 -10.22
N GLU A 555 -15.68 52.17 -9.64
CA GLU A 555 -16.91 52.51 -8.90
C GLU A 555 -16.64 53.01 -7.46
N GLY A 556 -15.39 52.97 -6.99
CA GLY A 556 -15.03 53.38 -5.62
C GLY A 556 -15.51 52.43 -4.52
N ARG A 557 -15.81 51.16 -4.85
CA ARG A 557 -16.28 50.15 -3.89
C ARG A 557 -15.16 49.48 -3.08
N ILE A 558 -13.96 49.43 -3.65
CA ILE A 558 -12.78 48.77 -3.07
C ILE A 558 -12.00 49.74 -2.17
N SER A 559 -11.45 49.23 -1.08
CA SER A 559 -10.59 50.01 -0.18
C SER A 559 -9.38 50.56 -0.92
N LYS A 560 -9.10 51.86 -0.73
CA LYS A 560 -7.97 52.56 -1.34
C LYS A 560 -6.62 52.23 -0.68
N ARG A 561 -6.63 51.59 0.49
CA ARG A 561 -5.41 51.27 1.23
C ARG A 561 -4.86 49.91 0.82
N ASP A 562 -5.73 48.90 0.88
CA ASP A 562 -5.34 47.52 0.65
C ASP A 562 -6.57 46.63 0.45
N CYS A 563 -6.53 45.70 -0.51
CA CYS A 563 -7.59 44.72 -0.72
C CYS A 563 -6.97 43.31 -0.84
N PHE A 564 -7.31 42.45 0.12
CA PHE A 564 -6.90 41.05 0.09
C PHE A 564 -7.70 40.30 -0.97
N VAL A 565 -7.02 39.51 -1.79
CA VAL A 565 -7.68 38.74 -2.84
C VAL A 565 -7.27 37.29 -2.74
N GLN A 566 -8.22 36.38 -2.86
CA GLN A 566 -7.94 34.95 -2.93
C GLN A 566 -8.78 34.30 -4.02
N VAL A 567 -8.13 33.48 -4.84
CA VAL A 567 -8.82 32.57 -5.76
C VAL A 567 -8.58 31.17 -5.23
N MET A 568 -9.65 30.40 -5.06
CA MET A 568 -9.60 29.03 -4.58
C MET A 568 -10.24 28.13 -5.63
N MET A 569 -9.55 27.06 -6.03
CA MET A 569 -10.04 26.04 -6.94
C MET A 569 -9.84 24.66 -6.34
N GLY A 570 -10.94 24.01 -5.95
CA GLY A 570 -10.85 22.76 -5.17
C GLY A 570 -10.24 22.99 -3.79
N MET A 571 -9.03 22.43 -3.55
CA MET A 571 -8.25 22.64 -2.32
C MET A 571 -7.06 23.58 -2.52
N ASP A 572 -6.74 23.93 -3.77
CA ASP A 572 -5.65 24.83 -4.08
C ASP A 572 -6.15 26.27 -4.01
N ALA A 573 -5.31 27.17 -3.52
CA ALA A 573 -5.63 28.59 -3.50
C ALA A 573 -4.40 29.44 -3.81
N THR A 574 -4.61 30.52 -4.55
CA THR A 574 -3.63 31.60 -4.71
C THR A 574 -4.13 32.82 -3.97
N ILE A 575 -3.23 33.46 -3.22
CA ILE A 575 -3.53 34.70 -2.47
C ILE A 575 -2.74 35.83 -3.09
N TYR A 576 -3.39 36.97 -3.23
CA TYR A 576 -2.85 38.21 -3.76
C TYR A 576 -3.23 39.40 -2.90
N GLN A 577 -2.51 40.48 -3.15
CA GLN A 577 -2.87 41.83 -2.78
C GLN A 577 -3.27 42.59 -4.05
N PHE A 578 -4.46 43.19 -4.07
CA PHE A 578 -4.88 44.05 -5.17
C PHE A 578 -4.48 45.49 -4.90
N VAL A 579 -3.60 46.03 -5.75
CA VAL A 579 -2.92 47.30 -5.54
C VAL A 579 -3.10 48.22 -6.75
N ASP A 580 -3.18 49.52 -6.48
CA ASP A 580 -3.27 50.60 -7.47
C ASP A 580 -4.43 50.47 -8.48
N GLY A 581 -5.42 49.63 -8.18
CA GLY A 581 -6.59 49.41 -9.04
C GLY A 581 -6.32 48.61 -10.32
N HIS A 582 -5.15 47.98 -10.51
CA HIS A 582 -4.84 47.33 -11.79
C HIS A 582 -3.95 46.08 -11.76
N LYS A 583 -3.34 45.72 -10.61
CA LYS A 583 -2.40 44.59 -10.54
C LYS A 583 -2.58 43.75 -9.27
N PHE A 584 -2.21 42.48 -9.38
CA PHE A 584 -2.01 41.57 -8.26
C PHE A 584 -0.54 41.52 -7.90
N VAL A 585 -0.26 41.58 -6.60
CA VAL A 585 1.08 41.50 -6.02
C VAL A 585 1.06 40.45 -4.92
N ASP A 586 2.17 39.78 -4.68
CA ASP A 586 2.28 38.84 -3.56
C ASP A 586 2.10 39.58 -2.22
N PRO A 587 1.30 39.03 -1.28
CA PRO A 587 1.15 39.61 0.04
C PRO A 587 2.47 39.61 0.81
N SER A 588 2.65 40.57 1.72
CA SER A 588 3.82 40.58 2.60
C SER A 588 3.89 39.33 3.50
N GLU A 589 5.10 38.88 3.84
CA GLU A 589 5.30 37.73 4.74
C GLU A 589 4.58 37.91 6.09
N GLU A 590 4.62 39.12 6.66
CA GLU A 590 3.93 39.42 7.91
C GLU A 590 2.42 39.22 7.80
N ARG A 591 1.83 39.55 6.64
CA ARG A 591 0.41 39.33 6.40
C ARG A 591 0.11 37.85 6.25
N MET A 592 0.94 37.12 5.51
CA MET A 592 0.81 35.66 5.38
C MET A 592 0.89 34.93 6.73
N ARG A 593 1.76 35.38 7.65
CA ARG A 593 1.85 34.81 9.01
C ARG A 593 0.62 35.07 9.88
N ARG A 594 -0.17 36.11 9.59
CA ARG A 594 -1.40 36.43 10.34
C ARG A 594 -2.61 35.62 9.89
N ILE A 595 -2.56 35.04 8.68
CA ILE A 595 -3.67 34.24 8.14
C ILE A 595 -3.82 32.95 8.94
N ARG A 596 -5.05 32.67 9.35
CA ARG A 596 -5.41 31.44 10.08
C ARG A 596 -6.15 30.50 9.14
N TRP A 597 -5.48 29.44 8.72
CA TRP A 597 -5.93 28.51 7.67
C TRP A 597 -6.99 27.49 8.09
N GLN A 598 -7.05 27.16 9.38
CA GLN A 598 -7.93 26.16 10.00
C GLN A 598 -7.74 24.71 9.54
#